data_AF-A0A7C8Z815-F1
#
_entry.id   AF-A0A7C8Z815-F1
#
_cell.length_a   1.000
_cell.length_b   1.000
_cell.length_c   1.000
_cell.angle_alpha   90.00
_cell.angle_beta   90.00
_cell.angle_gamma   90.00
#
_symmetry.space_group_name_H-M   'P 1'
#
loop_
_entity.id
_entity.type
_entity.pdbx_description
1 polymer ?
#
loop_
_entity_poly.entity_id
_entity_poly.type
_entity_poly.pdbx_seq_one_letter_code
_entity_poly.pdbx_strand_id
1 'polypeptide(L)'
;NAAVRKAIHAKEGSVTGPWQLCKDRINYTKDAGSMIKYHKRFTSLGLRVLIYSGDHDMVVPYTGSEAWTRSLGYKIIDEWRPWISDAQVAGYTQGYDKNLTFLTVKRS
;
A
#
# COMPACT_ATOMS: atom_id res chain seq x y z
N ASN A 1 -15.76 -4.87 -24.82
CA ASN A 1 -15.62 -4.05 -26.04
C ASN A 1 -14.46 -4.58 -26.88
N ALA A 2 -14.71 -5.03 -28.12
CA ALA A 2 -13.69 -5.63 -28.99
C ALA A 2 -12.66 -4.60 -29.50
N ALA A 3 -13.11 -3.39 -29.85
CA ALA A 3 -12.24 -2.30 -30.29
C ALA A 3 -11.24 -1.89 -29.20
N VAL A 4 -11.70 -1.75 -27.95
CA VAL A 4 -10.83 -1.46 -26.80
C VAL A 4 -9.77 -2.54 -26.63
N ARG A 5 -10.16 -3.82 -26.73
CA ARG A 5 -9.23 -4.94 -26.55
C ARG A 5 -8.17 -4.99 -27.65
N LYS A 6 -8.54 -4.71 -28.90
CA LYS A 6 -7.59 -4.56 -30.01
C LYS A 6 -6.63 -3.39 -29.78
N ALA A 7 -7.14 -2.25 -29.30
CA ALA A 7 -6.34 -1.05 -29.04
C ALA A 7 -5.29 -1.24 -27.93
N ILE A 8 -5.57 -2.07 -26.91
CA ILE A 8 -4.62 -2.40 -25.83
C ILE A 8 -3.85 -3.71 -26.08
N HIS A 9 -3.92 -4.27 -27.29
CA HIS A 9 -3.28 -5.53 -27.68
C HIS A 9 -3.68 -6.75 -26.81
N ALA A 10 -4.88 -6.75 -26.23
CA ALA A 10 -5.43 -7.89 -25.49
C ALA A 10 -6.05 -8.93 -26.44
N LYS A 11 -5.69 -10.21 -26.27
CA LYS A 11 -6.26 -11.36 -27.00
C LYS A 11 -7.78 -11.39 -26.91
N GLU A 12 -8.50 -11.69 -27.99
CA GLU A 12 -9.97 -11.64 -28.09
C GLU A 12 -10.75 -12.29 -26.92
N GLY A 13 -11.98 -11.82 -26.68
CA GLY A 13 -12.81 -12.31 -25.58
C GLY A 13 -13.23 -13.77 -25.77
N SER A 14 -13.25 -14.25 -27.01
CA SER A 14 -13.38 -15.66 -27.39
C SER A 14 -12.26 -16.53 -26.80
N VAL A 15 -11.07 -15.96 -26.62
CA VAL A 15 -9.87 -16.67 -26.12
C VAL A 15 -9.77 -16.57 -24.59
N THR A 16 -9.94 -15.37 -24.03
CA THR A 16 -9.70 -15.13 -22.60
C THR A 16 -10.97 -15.14 -21.74
N GLY A 17 -12.15 -15.15 -22.36
CA GLY A 17 -13.41 -14.85 -21.71
C GLY A 17 -13.65 -13.35 -21.48
N PRO A 18 -14.75 -13.00 -20.79
CA PRO A 18 -15.06 -11.61 -20.42
C PRO A 18 -14.02 -11.06 -19.45
N TRP A 19 -13.82 -9.74 -19.48
CA TRP A 19 -12.98 -9.05 -18.50
C TRP A 19 -13.62 -9.10 -17.11
N GLN A 20 -12.81 -9.40 -16.10
CA GLN A 20 -13.22 -9.46 -14.69
C GLN A 20 -12.17 -8.71 -13.86
N LEU A 21 -12.62 -7.91 -12.89
CA LEU A 21 -11.74 -7.11 -12.04
C LEU A 21 -10.88 -8.00 -11.12
N CYS A 22 -11.55 -8.92 -10.44
CA CYS A 22 -10.94 -9.97 -9.62
C CYS A 22 -11.52 -11.32 -10.04
N LYS A 23 -10.71 -12.37 -10.05
CA LYS A 23 -11.14 -13.71 -10.45
C LYS A 23 -10.84 -14.71 -9.35
N ASP A 24 -11.89 -15.30 -8.78
CA ASP A 24 -11.78 -16.27 -7.67
C ASP A 24 -11.18 -17.63 -8.09
N ARG A 25 -10.76 -17.78 -9.35
CA ARG A 25 -10.27 -19.06 -9.91
C ARG A 25 -8.76 -19.27 -9.73
N ILE A 26 -8.05 -18.32 -9.13
CA ILE A 26 -6.61 -18.47 -8.87
C ILE A 26 -6.45 -19.03 -7.46
N ASN A 27 -6.10 -20.31 -7.36
CA ASN A 27 -5.80 -20.96 -6.10
C ASN A 27 -4.34 -20.73 -5.71
N TYR A 28 -4.11 -20.27 -4.49
CA TYR A 28 -2.78 -20.07 -3.92
C TYR A 28 -2.81 -20.28 -2.39
N THR A 29 -1.65 -20.59 -1.83
CA THR A 29 -1.43 -20.70 -0.37
C THR A 29 -0.85 -19.40 0.18
N LYS A 30 -1.26 -19.02 1.40
CA LYS A 30 -0.77 -17.82 2.09
C LYS A 30 0.27 -18.20 3.14
N ASP A 31 1.54 -18.27 2.76
CA ASP A 31 2.64 -18.81 3.58
C ASP A 31 3.82 -17.84 3.80
N ALA A 32 3.77 -16.63 3.23
CA ALA A 32 4.87 -15.67 3.29
C ALA A 32 5.17 -15.13 4.72
N GLY A 33 4.21 -15.21 5.64
CA GLY A 33 4.33 -14.68 7.00
C GLY A 33 4.45 -13.15 7.03
N SER A 34 5.17 -12.62 8.02
CA SER A 34 5.35 -11.16 8.18
C SER A 34 6.37 -10.59 7.17
N MET A 35 6.03 -9.44 6.59
CA MET A 35 6.90 -8.72 5.65
C MET A 35 7.98 -7.85 6.31
N ILE A 36 8.08 -7.85 7.64
CA ILE A 36 9.01 -7.02 8.43
C ILE A 36 10.46 -7.22 7.99
N LYS A 37 10.88 -8.48 7.85
CA LYS A 37 12.26 -8.83 7.48
C LYS A 37 12.68 -8.24 6.14
N TYR A 38 11.76 -8.16 5.18
CA TYR A 38 12.03 -7.62 3.85
C TYR A 38 12.12 -6.09 3.89
N HIS A 39 11.23 -5.43 4.62
CA HIS A 39 11.27 -3.98 4.77
C HIS A 39 12.53 -3.52 5.48
N LYS A 40 12.97 -4.23 6.54
CA LYS A 40 14.27 -3.97 7.20
C LYS A 40 15.46 -4.11 6.25
N ARG A 41 15.41 -5.06 5.32
CA ARG A 41 16.45 -5.22 4.29
C ARG A 41 16.45 -4.03 3.34
N PHE A 42 15.30 -3.58 2.84
CA PHE A 42 15.23 -2.46 1.91
C PHE A 42 15.72 -1.15 2.53
N THR A 43 15.29 -0.84 3.74
CA THR A 43 15.74 0.35 4.47
C THR A 43 17.23 0.28 4.84
N SER A 44 17.79 -0.91 5.11
CA SER A 44 19.24 -1.09 5.32
C SER A 44 20.08 -0.78 4.08
N LEU A 45 19.49 -0.93 2.88
CA LEU A 45 20.11 -0.55 1.61
C LEU A 45 19.96 0.94 1.30
N GLY A 46 19.35 1.71 2.22
CA GLY A 46 19.12 3.15 2.05
C GLY A 46 17.93 3.50 1.16
N LEU A 47 17.14 2.51 0.73
CA LEU A 47 15.94 2.76 -0.07
C LEU A 47 14.92 3.57 0.72
N ARG A 48 14.24 4.49 0.02
CA ARG A 48 13.15 5.27 0.59
C ARG A 48 11.87 4.44 0.58
N VAL A 49 11.22 4.32 1.74
CA VAL A 49 10.03 3.48 1.93
C VAL A 49 8.87 4.35 2.39
N LEU A 50 7.72 4.20 1.72
CA LEU A 50 6.47 4.84 2.07
C LEU A 50 5.42 3.77 2.36
N ILE A 51 4.85 3.80 3.56
CA ILE A 51 3.70 2.98 3.93
C ILE A 51 2.52 3.93 4.10
N TYR A 52 1.41 3.64 3.43
CA TYR A 52 0.20 4.44 3.54
C TYR A 52 -1.03 3.58 3.80
N SER A 53 -2.03 4.15 4.46
CA SER A 53 -3.31 3.50 4.69
C SER A 53 -4.45 4.51 4.68
N GLY A 54 -5.61 4.08 4.19
CA GLY A 54 -6.83 4.86 4.24
C GLY A 54 -7.49 4.80 5.61
N ASP A 55 -7.95 5.93 6.13
CA ASP A 55 -8.56 5.97 7.47
C ASP A 55 -9.99 5.37 7.54
N HIS A 56 -10.62 5.07 6.40
CA HIS A 56 -11.94 4.41 6.32
C HIS A 56 -11.90 2.96 5.82
N ASP A 57 -10.72 2.37 5.60
CA ASP A 57 -10.61 0.94 5.26
C ASP A 57 -10.91 0.08 6.50
N MET A 58 -11.98 -0.71 6.44
CA MET A 58 -12.37 -1.64 7.51
C MET A 58 -11.77 -3.04 7.35
N VAL A 59 -11.30 -3.40 6.15
CA VAL A 59 -10.71 -4.72 5.88
C VAL A 59 -9.29 -4.78 6.44
N VAL A 60 -8.51 -3.71 6.24
CA VAL A 60 -7.19 -3.53 6.84
C VAL A 60 -7.10 -2.13 7.44
N PRO A 61 -7.53 -1.94 8.70
CA PRO A 61 -7.60 -0.62 9.30
C PRO A 61 -6.21 0.01 9.48
N TYR A 62 -6.13 1.33 9.34
CA TYR A 62 -4.87 2.08 9.43
C TYR A 62 -4.13 1.86 10.75
N THR A 63 -4.84 1.63 11.85
CA THR A 63 -4.25 1.34 13.16
C THR A 63 -3.43 0.06 13.14
N GLY A 64 -3.85 -0.94 12.35
CA GLY A 64 -3.09 -2.16 12.10
C GLY A 64 -1.81 -1.88 11.29
N SER A 65 -1.91 -1.08 10.22
CA SER A 65 -0.75 -0.65 9.43
C SER A 65 0.23 0.20 10.23
N GLU A 66 -0.28 1.08 11.10
CA GLU A 66 0.51 1.92 12.01
C GLU A 66 1.25 1.06 13.03
N ALA A 67 0.55 0.15 13.72
CA ALA A 67 1.15 -0.77 14.67
C ALA A 67 2.20 -1.67 14.01
N TRP A 68 1.92 -2.18 12.81
CA TRP A 68 2.87 -2.95 12.02
C TRP A 68 4.11 -2.12 11.69
N THR A 69 3.94 -0.86 11.28
CA THR A 69 5.06 0.02 10.96
C THR A 69 5.92 0.31 12.20
N ARG A 70 5.31 0.59 13.35
CA ARG A 70 6.01 0.75 14.64
C ARG A 70 6.80 -0.49 15.04
N SER A 71 6.31 -1.68 14.72
CA SER A 71 6.99 -2.95 15.03
C SER A 71 8.34 -3.14 14.30
N LEU A 72 8.65 -2.31 13.28
CA LEU A 72 9.99 -2.26 12.69
C LEU A 72 11.04 -1.79 13.72
N GLY A 73 10.64 -1.00 14.72
CA GLY A 73 11.50 -0.57 15.83
C GLY A 73 12.46 0.55 15.48
N TYR A 74 12.12 1.37 14.49
CA TYR A 74 12.90 2.54 14.08
C TYR A 74 12.61 3.76 14.94
N LYS A 75 13.60 4.63 15.11
CA LYS A 75 13.44 5.86 15.87
C LYS A 75 12.54 6.83 15.12
N ILE A 76 11.61 7.48 15.83
CA ILE A 76 10.83 8.59 15.28
C ILE A 76 11.75 9.79 15.12
N ILE A 77 11.79 10.36 13.91
CA ILE A 77 12.59 11.54 13.57
C ILE A 77 11.74 12.73 13.10
N ASP A 78 10.48 12.47 12.73
CA ASP A 78 9.45 13.48 12.46
C ASP A 78 8.17 13.01 13.15
N GLU A 79 7.74 13.76 14.16
CA GLU A 79 6.62 13.40 15.01
C GLU A 79 5.29 13.36 14.23
N TRP A 80 4.31 12.65 14.78
CA TRP A 80 3.01 12.50 14.16
C TRP A 80 2.33 13.86 13.97
N ARG A 81 2.10 14.24 12.72
CA ARG A 81 1.57 15.57 12.36
C ARG A 81 0.65 15.50 11.14
N PRO A 82 -0.27 16.46 10.99
CA PRO A 82 -1.08 16.53 9.77
C PRO A 82 -0.21 16.85 8.55
N TRP A 83 -0.59 16.31 7.40
CA TRP A 83 -0.11 16.78 6.10
C TRP A 83 -1.25 17.45 5.33
N ILE A 84 -0.91 18.50 4.59
CA ILE A 84 -1.88 19.42 4.00
C ILE A 84 -1.78 19.33 2.47
N SER A 85 -2.93 19.22 1.82
CA SER A 85 -3.09 19.42 0.37
C SER A 85 -4.22 20.43 0.17
N ASP A 86 -4.04 21.40 -0.72
CA ASP A 86 -5.08 22.38 -1.07
C ASP A 86 -5.69 23.09 0.15
N ALA A 87 -4.84 23.48 1.11
CA ALA A 87 -5.21 24.09 2.39
C ALA A 87 -6.12 23.24 3.29
N GLN A 88 -6.22 21.92 3.03
CA GLN A 88 -6.97 20.98 3.85
C GLN A 88 -6.09 19.88 4.41
N VAL A 89 -6.41 19.40 5.61
CA VAL A 89 -5.76 18.21 6.18
C VAL A 89 -6.15 17.00 5.34
N ALA A 90 -5.17 16.46 4.61
CA ALA A 90 -5.33 15.30 3.75
C ALA A 90 -5.02 13.99 4.49
N GLY A 91 -4.46 14.07 5.70
CA GLY A 91 -4.24 12.97 6.61
C GLY A 91 -3.13 13.30 7.60
N TYR A 92 -2.49 12.26 8.15
CA TYR A 92 -1.39 12.40 9.10
C TYR A 92 -0.16 11.64 8.63
N THR A 93 1.02 12.03 9.10
CA THR A 93 2.28 11.38 8.75
C THR A 93 3.22 11.34 9.94
N GLN A 94 4.07 10.31 9.98
CA GLN A 94 5.18 10.18 10.92
C GLN A 94 6.41 9.64 10.19
N GLY A 95 7.53 10.32 10.41
CA GLY A 95 8.82 9.95 9.85
C GLY A 95 9.63 9.12 10.85
N TYR A 96 10.22 8.04 10.36
CA TYR A 96 11.14 7.20 11.08
C TYR A 96 12.54 7.33 10.49
N ASP A 97 13.56 6.93 11.24
CA ASP A 97 14.90 6.74 10.70
C ASP A 97 14.92 5.71 9.55
N LYS A 98 16.07 5.56 8.90
CA LYS A 98 16.26 4.64 7.76
C LYS A 98 15.31 4.91 6.57
N ASN A 99 15.01 6.18 6.32
CA ASN A 99 14.22 6.66 5.17
C ASN A 99 12.80 6.05 5.09
N LEU A 100 12.18 5.77 6.23
CA LEU A 100 10.83 5.23 6.31
C LEU A 100 9.83 6.31 6.73
N THR A 101 8.68 6.36 6.04
CA THR A 101 7.56 7.24 6.39
C THR A 101 6.26 6.45 6.41
N PHE A 102 5.46 6.66 7.45
CA PHE A 102 4.07 6.22 7.50
C PHE A 102 3.14 7.41 7.25
N LEU A 103 2.05 7.21 6.51
CA LEU A 103 1.00 8.21 6.36
C LEU A 103 -0.39 7.61 6.34
N THR A 104 -1.36 8.40 6.76
CA THR A 104 -2.78 8.12 6.51
C THR A 104 -3.32 9.04 5.43
N VAL A 105 -4.31 8.56 4.70
CA VAL A 105 -5.12 9.37 3.78
C VAL A 105 -6.52 9.48 4.37
N LYS A 106 -6.97 10.72 4.55
CA LYS A 106 -8.26 11.05 5.14
C LYS A 106 -9.38 10.85 4.11
N ARG A 107 -10.44 10.15 4.50
CA ARG A 107 -11.65 9.87 3.70
C ARG A 107 -11.37 9.11 2.39
N SER A 108 -10.47 8.13 2.43
CA SER A 108 -10.24 7.20 1.32
C SER A 108 -10.87 5.84 1.55
#